data_AF-A0AAV7P199-F1
#
_entry.id   AF-A0AAV7P199-F1
#
_cell.length_a   1.000
_cell.length_b   1.000
_cell.length_c   1.000
_cell.angle_alpha   90.00
_cell.angle_beta   90.00
_cell.angle_gamma   90.00
#
_symmetry.space_group_name_H-M   'P 1'
#
loop_
_entity.id
_entity.type
_entity.pdbx_description
1 polymer ?
#
loop_
_entity_poly.entity_id
_entity_poly.type
_entity_poly.pdbx_seq_one_letter_code
_entity_poly.pdbx_strand_id
1 'polypeptide(L)'
;MDARISELTIASSSIRADIAGFRETVHNLDQRLTIMEEHVAVLPGQEAELRSLRAKVTDLEDMSRRDNIRLFGFVYGIDCTTYVMCSTFGC
;
A
#
# COMPACT_ATOMS: atom_id res chain seq x y z
N MET A 1 -38.10 -18.84 49.75
CA MET A 1 -36.77 -19.18 49.20
C MET A 1 -36.76 -19.18 47.67
N ASP A 2 -37.89 -19.46 47.04
CA ASP A 2 -37.99 -19.67 45.58
C ASP A 2 -37.78 -18.43 44.70
N ALA A 3 -38.16 -17.23 45.17
CA ALA A 3 -38.01 -16.01 44.36
C ALA A 3 -36.55 -15.71 43.99
N ARG A 4 -35.64 -15.80 44.97
CA ARG A 4 -34.19 -15.58 44.74
C ARG A 4 -33.57 -16.66 43.85
N ILE A 5 -34.06 -17.89 43.94
CA ILE A 5 -33.62 -18.99 43.09
C ILE A 5 -34.08 -18.75 41.64
N SER A 6 -35.30 -18.25 41.46
CA SER A 6 -35.84 -17.86 40.16
C SER A 6 -35.02 -16.72 39.52
N GLU A 7 -34.76 -15.65 40.27
CA GLU A 7 -33.94 -14.52 39.80
C GLU A 7 -32.52 -14.96 39.41
N LEU A 8 -31.89 -15.81 40.23
CA LEU A 8 -30.55 -16.33 39.94
C LEU A 8 -30.54 -17.20 38.67
N THR A 9 -31.61 -17.95 38.43
CA THR A 9 -31.76 -18.78 37.23
C THR A 9 -31.86 -17.91 35.97
N ILE A 10 -32.63 -16.83 36.03
CA ILE A 10 -32.77 -15.85 34.94
C ILE A 10 -31.43 -15.14 34.67
N ALA A 11 -30.73 -14.71 35.72
CA ALA A 11 -29.42 -14.09 35.59
C ALA A 11 -28.41 -15.07 34.97
N SER A 12 -28.41 -16.33 35.40
CA SER A 12 -27.56 -17.39 34.83
C SER A 12 -27.85 -17.66 33.35
N SER A 13 -29.11 -17.60 32.92
CA SER A 13 -29.44 -17.75 31.50
C SER A 13 -29.00 -16.55 30.68
N SER A 14 -29.16 -15.33 31.21
CA SER A 14 -28.70 -14.09 30.54
C SER A 14 -27.19 -14.11 30.34
N ILE A 15 -26.43 -14.41 31.40
CA ILE A 15 -24.96 -14.49 31.33
C ILE A 15 -24.52 -15.55 30.31
N ARG A 16 -25.23 -16.69 30.22
CA ARG A 16 -24.93 -17.71 29.20
C ARG A 16 -25.17 -17.21 27.78
N ALA A 17 -26.23 -16.45 27.56
CA ALA A 17 -26.50 -15.83 26.26
C ALA A 17 -25.42 -14.79 25.91
N ASP A 18 -25.04 -13.94 26.87
CA ASP A 18 -23.99 -12.94 26.66
C ASP A 18 -22.63 -13.59 26.34
N ILE A 19 -22.26 -14.66 27.06
CA ILE A 19 -21.05 -15.43 26.78
C ILE A 19 -21.08 -16.03 25.37
N ALA A 20 -22.23 -16.54 24.93
CA ALA A 20 -22.37 -17.06 23.58
C ALA A 20 -22.18 -15.96 22.52
N GLY A 21 -22.79 -14.78 22.73
CA GLY A 21 -22.61 -13.63 21.84
C GLY A 21 -21.18 -13.13 21.80
N PHE A 22 -20.49 -13.07 22.95
CA PHE A 22 -19.08 -12.69 22.98
C PHE A 22 -18.19 -13.71 22.27
N ARG A 23 -18.46 -15.01 22.39
CA ARG A 23 -17.72 -16.04 21.64
C ARG A 23 -17.87 -15.88 20.14
N GLU A 24 -19.08 -15.61 19.67
CA GLU A 24 -19.33 -15.34 18.25
C GLU A 24 -18.60 -14.08 17.78
N THR A 25 -18.63 -13.01 18.59
CA THR A 25 -17.94 -11.76 18.29
C THR A 25 -16.43 -11.97 18.19
N VAL A 26 -15.83 -12.69 19.15
CA VAL A 26 -14.41 -13.03 19.14
C VAL A 26 -14.06 -13.85 17.91
N HIS A 27 -14.88 -14.85 17.56
CA HIS A 27 -14.65 -15.65 16.37
C HIS A 27 -14.68 -14.82 15.09
N ASN A 28 -15.62 -13.87 14.96
CA ASN A 28 -15.68 -12.98 13.80
C ASN A 28 -14.47 -12.05 13.74
N LEU A 29 -14.03 -11.52 14.87
CA LEU A 29 -12.83 -10.67 14.93
C LEU A 29 -11.57 -11.43 14.53
N ASP A 30 -11.43 -12.69 14.96
CA ASP A 30 -10.30 -13.56 14.61
C ASP A 30 -10.22 -13.82 13.09
N GLN A 31 -11.36 -14.09 12.46
CA GLN A 31 -11.46 -14.21 10.99
C GLN A 31 -11.06 -12.91 10.29
N ARG A 32 -11.54 -11.76 10.78
CA ARG A 32 -11.20 -10.45 10.22
C ARG A 32 -9.73 -10.12 10.37
N LEU A 33 -9.12 -10.47 11.51
CA LEU A 33 -7.69 -10.32 11.74
C LEU A 33 -6.89 -11.16 10.74
N THR A 34 -7.27 -12.43 10.55
CA THR A 34 -6.61 -13.32 9.58
C THR A 34 -6.60 -12.72 8.16
N ILE A 35 -7.75 -12.23 7.69
CA ILE A 35 -7.86 -11.58 6.37
C ILE A 35 -6.98 -10.32 6.30
N MET A 36 -6.94 -9.54 7.39
CA MET A 36 -6.13 -8.33 7.43
C MET A 36 -4.63 -8.65 7.41
N GLU A 37 -4.20 -9.71 8.09
CA GLU A 37 -2.82 -10.20 8.06
C GLU A 37 -2.42 -10.65 6.64
N GLU A 38 -3.29 -11.37 5.94
CA GLU A 38 -3.08 -11.76 4.54
C GLU A 38 -2.91 -10.54 3.62
N HIS A 39 -3.75 -9.51 3.79
CA HIS A 39 -3.65 -8.27 3.02
C HIS A 39 -2.36 -7.50 3.32
N VAL A 40 -1.94 -7.45 4.58
CA VAL A 40 -0.69 -6.78 4.95
C VAL A 40 0.53 -7.54 4.42
N ALA A 41 0.48 -8.86 4.37
CA ALA A 41 1.57 -9.69 3.88
C ALA A 41 1.92 -9.45 2.40
N VAL A 42 0.98 -9.00 1.57
CA VAL A 42 1.22 -8.72 0.14
C VAL A 42 1.74 -7.31 -0.14
N LEU A 43 1.58 -6.35 0.78
CA LEU A 43 2.01 -4.96 0.60
C LEU A 43 3.50 -4.80 0.27
N PRO A 44 4.44 -5.53 0.89
CA PRO A 44 5.86 -5.40 0.55
C PRO A 44 6.17 -5.76 -0.90
N GLY A 45 5.48 -6.77 -1.46
CA GLY A 45 5.63 -7.16 -2.86
C GLY A 45 5.12 -6.08 -3.82
N GLN A 46 3.95 -5.52 -3.52
CA GLN A 46 3.38 -4.40 -4.28
C GLN A 46 4.27 -3.15 -4.22
N GLU A 47 4.84 -2.85 -3.05
CA GLU A 47 5.77 -1.73 -2.89
C GLU A 47 7.05 -1.94 -3.71
N ALA A 48 7.61 -3.15 -3.72
CA ALA A 48 8.78 -3.49 -4.53
C ALA A 48 8.50 -3.34 -6.03
N GLU A 49 7.32 -3.77 -6.48
CA GLU A 49 6.89 -3.61 -7.87
C GLU A 49 6.74 -2.12 -8.25
N LEU A 50 6.11 -1.31 -7.40
CA LEU A 50 5.99 0.13 -7.60
C LEU A 50 7.35 0.83 -7.67
N ARG A 51 8.31 0.44 -6.82
CA ARG A 51 9.68 0.97 -6.86
C ARG A 51 10.38 0.59 -8.17
N SER A 52 10.24 -0.67 -8.62
CA SER A 52 10.80 -1.12 -9.90
C SER A 52 10.20 -0.36 -11.08
N LEU A 53 8.89 -0.17 -11.09
CA LEU A 53 8.20 0.56 -12.15
C LEU A 53 8.62 2.02 -12.17
N ARG A 54 8.74 2.66 -11.00
CA ARG A 54 9.25 4.04 -10.91
C ARG A 54 10.65 4.17 -11.49
N ALA A 55 11.57 3.26 -11.17
CA ALA A 55 12.91 3.28 -11.72
C ALA A 55 12.89 3.18 -13.26
N LYS A 56 12.08 2.28 -13.82
CA LYS A 56 11.91 2.14 -15.28
C LYS A 56 11.39 3.41 -15.93
N VAL A 57 10.43 4.10 -15.30
CA VAL A 57 9.91 5.37 -15.82
C VAL A 57 11.02 6.43 -15.85
N THR A 58 11.79 6.57 -14.76
CA THR A 58 12.92 7.51 -14.72
C THR A 58 13.97 7.19 -15.78
N ASP A 59 14.30 5.91 -15.97
CA ASP A 59 15.26 5.49 -17.01
C ASP A 59 14.76 5.86 -18.43
N LEU A 60 13.47 5.67 -18.70
CA LEU A 60 12.84 6.02 -19.97
C LEU A 60 12.80 7.54 -20.20
N GLU A 61 12.50 8.32 -19.15
CA GLU A 61 12.53 9.79 -19.20
C GLU A 61 13.94 10.29 -19.52
N ASP A 62 14.96 9.73 -18.88
CA ASP A 62 16.36 10.07 -19.12
C ASP A 62 16.83 9.68 -20.52
N MET A 63 16.41 8.52 -21.02
CA MET A 63 16.65 8.10 -22.40
C MET A 63 16.04 9.09 -23.39
N SER A 64 14.76 9.41 -23.21
CA SER A 64 14.03 10.37 -24.06
C SER A 64 14.71 11.74 -24.05
N ARG A 65 15.15 12.22 -22.89
CA ARG A 65 15.90 13.47 -22.76
C ARG A 65 17.21 13.44 -23.53
N ARG A 66 17.99 12.35 -23.43
CA ARG A 66 19.24 12.18 -24.19
C ARG A 66 19.00 12.14 -25.70
N ASP A 67 17.99 11.42 -26.15
CA ASP A 67 17.67 11.31 -27.56
C ASP A 67 17.19 12.63 -28.14
N ASN A 68 16.42 13.40 -27.37
CA ASN A 68 15.99 14.74 -27.77
C ASN A 68 17.19 15.69 -27.93
N ILE A 69 18.14 15.70 -26.98
CA ILE A 69 19.39 16.49 -27.10
C ILE A 69 20.18 16.08 -28.35
N ARG A 70 20.30 14.78 -28.63
CA ARG A 70 21.01 14.27 -29.82
C ARG A 70 20.34 14.72 -31.12
N LEU A 71 19.01 14.65 -31.17
CA LEU A 71 18.23 15.13 -32.32
C LEU A 71 18.42 16.64 -32.53
N PHE A 72 18.35 17.45 -31.47
CA PHE A 72 18.61 18.89 -31.56
C PHE A 72 20.04 19.19 -32.05
N GLY A 73 21.06 18.51 -31.50
CA GLY A 73 22.44 18.68 -31.95
C GLY A 73 22.64 18.33 -33.44
N PHE A 74 21.99 17.26 -33.92
CA PHE A 74 22.02 16.85 -35.32
C PHE A 74 21.31 17.84 -36.24
N VAL A 75 20.13 18.34 -35.85
CA VAL A 75 19.32 19.25 -36.68
C VAL A 75 19.94 20.65 -36.78
N TYR A 76 20.54 21.14 -35.69
CA TYR A 76 21.07 22.50 -35.62
C TYR A 76 22.60 22.61 -35.83
N GLY A 77 23.29 21.49 -36.06
CA GLY A 77 24.75 21.49 -36.29
C GLY A 77 25.57 22.01 -35.10
N ILE A 78 25.00 21.95 -33.88
CA ILE A 78 25.66 22.38 -32.65
C ILE A 78 26.37 21.17 -32.05
N ASP A 79 27.70 21.24 -31.89
CA ASP A 79 28.48 20.20 -31.21
C ASP A 79 27.87 19.90 -29.83
N CYS A 80 27.68 18.62 -29.51
CA CYS A 80 27.04 18.17 -28.25
C CYS A 80 27.67 18.81 -26.99
N THR A 81 28.95 19.18 -27.04
CA THR A 81 29.69 19.88 -25.97
C THR A 81 29.18 21.28 -25.69
N THR A 82 28.68 22.01 -26.70
CA THR A 82 28.28 23.42 -26.58
C THR A 82 26.85 23.54 -26.01
N TYR A 83 25.96 22.60 -26.35
CA TYR A 83 24.58 22.59 -25.87
C TYR A 83 24.45 22.13 -24.40
N VAL A 84 25.25 21.14 -23.98
CA VAL A 84 25.24 20.66 -22.58
C VAL A 84 25.62 21.80 -21.63
N MET A 85 26.69 22.56 -21.92
CA MET A 85 27.07 23.73 -21.13
C MET A 85 25.94 24.77 -21.01
N CYS A 86 25.27 25.10 -22.12
CA CYS A 86 24.20 26.11 -22.15
C CYS A 86 22.95 25.67 -21.34
N SER A 87 22.63 24.37 -21.33
CA SER A 87 21.50 23.83 -20.54
C SER A 87 21.76 23.69 -19.03
N THR A 88 23.01 23.46 -18.62
CA THR A 88 23.39 23.39 -17.18
C THR A 88 23.76 24.73 -16.58
N PHE A 89 24.29 25.67 -17.37
CA PHE A 89 24.74 26.98 -16.88
C PHE A 89 23.84 28.14 -17.26
N GLY A 90 22.82 27.91 -18.10
CA GLY A 90 21.92 28.97 -18.57
C GLY A 90 22.64 29.94 -19.49
N CYS A 91 22.34 29.85 -20.78
CA CYS A 91 22.30 31.04 -21.62
C CYS A 91 20.88 31.64 -21.49
#